data_AF-A0AAD4SV06-F1
#
_entry.id   AF-A0AAD4SV06-F1
#
_cell.length_a   1.000
_cell.length_b   1.000
_cell.length_c   1.000
_cell.angle_alpha   90.00
_cell.angle_beta   90.00
_cell.angle_gamma   90.00
#
_symmetry.space_group_name_H-M   'P 1'
#
loop_
_entity.id
_entity.type
_entity.pdbx_description
1 polymer ?
#
loop_
_entity_poly.entity_id
_entity_poly.type
_entity_poly.pdbx_seq_one_letter_code
_entity_poly.pdbx_strand_id
1 'polypeptide(L)'
;MAARASRNYIKDLLYQNAKIGAFGGGGGGLGAVRHSSSVPKIRPKIPQLSKKGRIFTAAFLGIVISGGAYASTVDEATFCGWLFSATKLVNPFFAYLDAETAHHLAVAAAARGWVPREKRPDPSILGMDVWGRRFSNPIGLSAGFDKNAEAVEGLLGMGFGFVEIGSVTPAPQDGNPKPRIFRLREEGAIINRCGFNSEGIVAVAKRLGAQHGKRKLAETSSTAPVSNDEVPHGGKAGPGILGVNLGKNKTSEDAAADYVQGVHTLSQYADYLVINISSPNTPGLRKLQGRKQLKDLVKKVQAARDEMQWGEEGPPPLLVKIAPDLSKLDLEDIAAVALTLRLDGLIITNTTIGRPDPASKNPVSEETGGLSGKPLFNLSTNVLKDMYLLTRGKIPLIGCGGISNGEDAYKKIRAGASLVQLYTAFAYEGPALIPQMKVELAECLERDGFKSIAEAIGADYR
;
A
#
# COMPACT_ATOMS: atom_id res chain seq x y z
N MET A 1 -29.79 -17.17 -16.90
CA MET A 1 -29.77 -18.65 -16.75
C MET A 1 -28.48 -19.33 -17.25
N ALA A 2 -27.75 -18.78 -18.22
CA ALA A 2 -26.48 -19.38 -18.70
C ALA A 2 -25.31 -19.37 -17.68
N ALA A 3 -25.28 -18.39 -16.76
CA ALA A 3 -24.21 -18.28 -15.75
C ALA A 3 -24.27 -19.35 -14.63
N ARG A 4 -25.42 -20.01 -14.44
CA ARG A 4 -25.61 -21.02 -13.39
C ARG A 4 -25.13 -22.40 -13.85
N ALA A 5 -25.23 -22.71 -15.15
CA ALA A 5 -24.80 -23.98 -15.73
C ALA A 5 -23.26 -24.12 -15.78
N SER A 6 -22.54 -23.00 -16.02
CA SER A 6 -21.07 -22.98 -16.06
C SER A 6 -20.41 -23.20 -14.70
N ARG A 7 -21.12 -22.87 -13.61
CA ARG A 7 -20.62 -23.00 -12.22
C ARG A 7 -20.63 -24.45 -11.72
N ASN A 8 -21.60 -25.25 -12.15
CA ASN A 8 -21.71 -26.65 -11.71
C ASN A 8 -20.67 -27.54 -12.42
N TYR A 9 -20.39 -27.27 -13.71
CA TYR A 9 -19.45 -28.06 -14.51
C TYR A 9 -17.99 -27.98 -14.01
N ILE A 10 -17.58 -26.83 -13.46
CA ILE A 10 -16.22 -26.64 -12.92
C ILE A 10 -16.08 -27.27 -11.52
N LYS A 11 -17.16 -27.34 -10.73
CA LYS A 11 -17.18 -28.01 -9.43
C LYS A 11 -16.96 -29.52 -9.57
N ASP A 12 -17.58 -30.15 -10.57
CA ASP A 12 -17.46 -31.60 -10.79
C ASP A 12 -16.06 -32.01 -11.28
N LEU A 13 -15.39 -31.14 -12.05
CA LEU A 13 -14.01 -31.36 -12.51
C LEU A 13 -12.97 -31.30 -11.38
N LEU A 14 -13.28 -30.57 -10.29
CA LEU A 14 -12.41 -30.47 -9.12
C LEU A 14 -12.62 -31.63 -8.13
N TYR A 15 -13.83 -32.21 -8.07
CA TYR A 15 -14.11 -33.36 -7.21
C TYR A 15 -13.43 -34.66 -7.69
N GLN A 16 -13.18 -34.82 -8.99
CA GLN A 16 -12.50 -36.01 -9.52
C GLN A 16 -10.99 -36.03 -9.26
N ASN A 17 -10.34 -34.86 -9.13
CA ASN A 17 -8.90 -34.79 -8.87
C ASN A 17 -8.51 -34.92 -7.39
N ALA A 18 -9.48 -34.91 -6.46
CA ALA A 18 -9.23 -35.03 -5.02
C ALA A 18 -9.21 -36.48 -4.49
N LYS A 19 -9.45 -37.50 -5.34
CA LYS A 19 -9.50 -38.92 -4.93
C LYS A 19 -8.27 -39.76 -5.31
N ILE A 20 -7.23 -39.18 -5.91
CA ILE A 20 -6.00 -39.91 -6.26
C ILE A 20 -4.87 -39.40 -5.35
N GLY A 21 -4.81 -39.92 -4.13
CA GLY A 21 -3.82 -39.52 -3.13
C GLY A 21 -4.02 -40.17 -1.77
N ALA A 22 -4.22 -41.48 -1.72
CA ALA A 22 -4.17 -42.27 -0.49
C ALA A 22 -3.83 -43.73 -0.81
N PHE A 23 -3.11 -44.41 0.11
CA PHE A 23 -2.52 -45.76 0.08
C PHE A 23 -1.12 -45.83 -0.58
N GLY A 24 -0.04 -46.30 0.06
CA GLY A 24 0.14 -47.11 1.27
C GLY A 24 1.14 -48.23 0.93
N GLY A 25 2.26 -48.34 1.67
CA GLY A 25 3.40 -49.21 1.32
C GLY A 25 3.24 -50.71 1.59
N GLY A 26 4.24 -51.50 1.13
CA GLY A 26 4.49 -52.87 1.59
C GLY A 26 4.96 -53.88 0.53
N GLY A 27 6.23 -54.29 0.61
CA GLY A 27 6.75 -55.67 0.47
C GLY A 27 6.58 -56.52 -0.80
N GLY A 28 7.72 -56.91 -1.40
CA GLY A 28 8.03 -58.32 -1.74
C GLY A 28 7.84 -58.83 -3.18
N GLY A 29 8.95 -59.27 -3.79
CA GLY A 29 9.03 -60.53 -4.55
C GLY A 29 8.75 -60.56 -6.08
N LEU A 30 9.84 -60.78 -6.84
CA LEU A 30 9.99 -61.62 -8.04
C LEU A 30 8.97 -61.55 -9.20
N GLY A 31 9.49 -61.33 -10.42
CA GLY A 31 8.84 -61.75 -11.66
C GLY A 31 9.07 -60.82 -12.85
N ALA A 32 10.10 -61.10 -13.64
CA ALA A 32 10.33 -60.44 -14.92
C ALA A 32 9.30 -60.90 -15.96
N VAL A 33 8.46 -59.99 -16.44
CA VAL A 33 7.79 -60.10 -17.75
C VAL A 33 7.73 -58.71 -18.38
N ARG A 34 8.48 -58.50 -19.47
CA ARG A 34 8.35 -57.32 -20.33
C ARG A 34 7.08 -57.44 -21.15
N HIS A 35 6.05 -56.68 -20.81
CA HIS A 35 4.97 -56.33 -21.73
C HIS A 35 5.01 -54.83 -22.02
N SER A 36 5.34 -54.48 -23.25
CA SER A 36 5.17 -53.12 -23.76
C SER A 36 3.68 -52.86 -24.00
N SER A 37 3.03 -52.17 -23.09
CA SER A 37 1.73 -51.54 -23.34
C SER A 37 1.92 -50.01 -23.36
N SER A 38 1.90 -49.45 -24.56
CA SER A 38 1.87 -48.01 -24.77
C SER A 38 0.49 -47.45 -24.39
N VAL A 39 0.35 -47.00 -23.14
CA VAL A 39 -0.80 -46.21 -22.72
C VAL A 39 -0.71 -44.83 -23.41
N PRO A 40 -1.69 -44.40 -24.22
CA PRO A 40 -1.66 -43.08 -24.79
C PRO A 40 -1.87 -42.05 -23.67
N LYS A 41 -0.88 -41.16 -23.46
CA LYS A 41 -1.04 -39.96 -22.64
C LYS A 41 -2.15 -39.09 -23.25
N ILE A 42 -3.34 -39.13 -22.65
CA ILE A 42 -4.41 -38.19 -22.96
C ILE A 42 -3.92 -36.80 -22.52
N ARG A 43 -3.48 -35.98 -23.48
CA ARG A 43 -3.24 -34.56 -23.24
C ARG A 43 -4.58 -33.93 -22.87
N PRO A 44 -4.69 -33.16 -21.76
CA PRO A 44 -5.90 -32.40 -21.50
C PRO A 44 -6.14 -31.46 -22.68
N LYS A 45 -7.26 -31.64 -23.38
CA LYS A 45 -7.68 -30.73 -24.45
C LYS A 45 -7.97 -29.38 -23.81
N ILE A 46 -7.09 -28.41 -24.06
CA ILE A 46 -7.35 -27.00 -23.78
C ILE A 46 -8.68 -26.65 -24.49
N PRO A 47 -9.70 -26.13 -23.79
CA PRO A 47 -10.96 -25.77 -24.43
C PRO A 47 -10.69 -24.76 -25.54
N GLN A 48 -10.94 -25.13 -26.79
CA GLN A 48 -10.85 -24.16 -27.88
C GLN A 48 -11.97 -23.14 -27.71
N LEU A 49 -11.62 -21.84 -27.64
CA LEU A 49 -12.61 -20.76 -27.66
C LEU A 49 -13.51 -20.94 -28.88
N SER A 50 -14.83 -20.86 -28.66
CA SER A 50 -15.84 -20.95 -29.71
C SER A 50 -15.62 -19.86 -30.77
N LYS A 51 -16.01 -20.12 -32.03
CA LYS A 51 -15.90 -19.15 -33.13
C LYS A 51 -16.53 -17.79 -32.77
N LYS A 52 -17.68 -17.82 -32.06
CA LYS A 52 -18.33 -16.61 -31.51
C LYS A 52 -17.44 -15.91 -30.48
N GLY A 53 -16.86 -16.66 -29.52
CA GLY A 53 -15.93 -16.11 -28.53
C GLY A 53 -14.73 -15.42 -29.16
N ARG A 54 -14.12 -15.99 -30.20
CA ARG A 54 -12.99 -15.37 -30.90
C ARG A 54 -13.37 -14.08 -31.62
N ILE A 55 -14.54 -14.03 -32.25
CA ILE A 55 -15.05 -12.82 -32.92
C ILE A 55 -15.30 -11.71 -31.89
N PHE A 56 -15.95 -12.02 -30.77
CA PHE A 56 -16.16 -11.05 -29.70
C PHE A 56 -14.84 -10.54 -29.10
N THR A 57 -13.86 -11.42 -28.86
CA THR A 57 -12.53 -11.02 -28.37
C THR A 57 -11.81 -10.12 -29.37
N ALA A 58 -11.83 -10.46 -30.66
CA ALA A 58 -11.20 -9.64 -31.70
C ALA A 58 -11.86 -8.26 -31.85
N ALA A 59 -13.20 -8.21 -31.83
CA ALA A 59 -13.94 -6.95 -31.89
C ALA A 59 -13.66 -6.07 -30.67
N PHE A 60 -13.61 -6.66 -29.47
CA PHE A 60 -13.27 -5.94 -28.24
C PHE A 60 -11.86 -5.37 -28.26
N LEU A 61 -10.86 -6.19 -28.64
CA LEU A 61 -9.48 -5.72 -28.81
C LEU A 61 -9.38 -4.62 -29.87
N GLY A 62 -10.13 -4.75 -30.97
CA GLY A 62 -10.24 -3.72 -32.00
C GLY A 62 -10.74 -2.39 -31.44
N ILE A 63 -11.84 -2.40 -30.66
CA ILE A 63 -12.39 -1.18 -30.03
C ILE A 63 -11.40 -0.55 -29.05
N VAL A 64 -10.73 -1.36 -28.23
CA VAL A 64 -9.70 -0.87 -27.30
C VAL A 64 -8.55 -0.22 -28.07
N ILE A 65 -7.99 -0.91 -29.07
CA ILE A 65 -6.88 -0.39 -29.87
C ILE A 65 -7.28 0.88 -30.63
N SER A 66 -8.43 0.87 -31.32
CA SER A 66 -8.93 2.02 -32.06
C SER A 66 -9.27 3.20 -31.15
N GLY A 67 -9.85 2.95 -29.97
CA GLY A 67 -10.12 3.98 -28.96
C GLY A 67 -8.84 4.59 -28.41
N GLY A 68 -7.81 3.78 -28.14
CA GLY A 68 -6.50 4.25 -27.71
C GLY A 68 -5.78 5.05 -28.79
N ALA A 69 -5.84 4.60 -30.05
CA ALA A 69 -5.29 5.31 -31.19
C ALA A 69 -5.97 6.69 -31.36
N TYR A 70 -7.30 6.74 -31.29
CA TYR A 70 -8.04 8.00 -31.34
C TYR A 70 -7.68 8.92 -30.17
N ALA A 71 -7.72 8.43 -28.93
CA ALA A 71 -7.39 9.23 -27.75
C ALA A 71 -5.96 9.79 -27.82
N SER A 72 -5.02 9.02 -28.38
CA SER A 72 -3.63 9.46 -28.57
C SER A 72 -3.46 10.62 -29.56
N THR A 73 -4.45 10.86 -30.42
CA THR A 73 -4.44 11.98 -31.37
C THR A 73 -5.11 13.24 -30.84
N VAL A 74 -5.81 13.19 -29.70
CA VAL A 74 -6.52 14.35 -29.15
C VAL A 74 -5.57 15.24 -28.35
N ASP A 75 -5.14 14.77 -27.18
CA ASP A 75 -4.19 15.45 -26.29
C ASP A 75 -3.66 14.47 -25.23
N GLU A 76 -2.59 14.87 -24.52
CA GLU A 76 -1.92 14.02 -23.54
C GLU A 76 -2.82 13.66 -22.33
N ALA A 77 -3.69 14.58 -21.90
CA ALA A 77 -4.60 14.35 -20.77
C ALA A 77 -5.73 13.38 -21.14
N THR A 78 -6.29 13.49 -22.34
CA THR A 78 -7.31 12.57 -22.87
C THR A 78 -6.72 11.16 -23.04
N PHE A 79 -5.52 11.05 -23.62
CA PHE A 79 -4.84 9.77 -23.76
C PHE A 79 -4.50 9.14 -22.39
N CYS A 80 -4.02 9.94 -21.45
CA CYS A 80 -3.82 9.54 -20.06
C CYS A 80 -5.11 8.97 -19.44
N GLY A 81 -6.23 9.70 -19.54
CA GLY A 81 -7.52 9.25 -19.03
C GLY A 81 -7.99 7.93 -19.65
N TRP A 82 -7.72 7.73 -20.94
CA TRP A 82 -7.97 6.46 -21.63
C TRP A 82 -7.10 5.32 -21.07
N LEU A 83 -5.80 5.55 -20.86
CA LEU A 83 -4.89 4.55 -20.28
C LEU A 83 -5.33 4.11 -18.89
N PHE A 84 -5.71 5.05 -18.02
CA PHE A 84 -6.27 4.71 -16.71
C PHE A 84 -7.56 3.89 -16.85
N SER A 85 -8.47 4.30 -17.74
CA SER A 85 -9.72 3.55 -17.97
C SER A 85 -9.46 2.13 -18.48
N ALA A 86 -8.46 1.93 -19.34
CA ALA A 86 -8.06 0.62 -19.81
C ALA A 86 -7.59 -0.29 -18.67
N THR A 87 -6.97 0.25 -17.60
CA THR A 87 -6.58 -0.57 -16.44
C THR A 87 -7.77 -1.22 -15.74
N LYS A 88 -8.98 -0.64 -15.77
CA LYS A 88 -10.21 -1.26 -15.22
C LYS A 88 -10.56 -2.57 -15.92
N LEU A 89 -10.13 -2.75 -17.17
CA LEU A 89 -10.31 -3.99 -17.94
C LEU A 89 -9.22 -5.02 -17.62
N VAL A 90 -8.00 -4.57 -17.34
CA VAL A 90 -6.85 -5.43 -17.05
C VAL A 90 -6.85 -5.91 -15.60
N ASN A 91 -7.26 -5.06 -14.66
CA ASN A 91 -7.13 -5.33 -13.23
C ASN A 91 -7.87 -6.60 -12.74
N PRO A 92 -9.09 -6.92 -13.24
CA PRO A 92 -9.78 -8.16 -12.88
C PRO A 92 -8.96 -9.43 -13.18
N PHE A 93 -8.00 -9.40 -14.11
CA PHE A 93 -7.17 -10.56 -14.41
C PHE A 93 -6.14 -10.87 -13.33
N PHE A 94 -5.69 -9.87 -12.55
CA PHE A 94 -4.81 -10.09 -11.38
C PHE A 94 -5.51 -10.90 -10.27
N ALA A 95 -6.83 -10.95 -10.32
CA ALA A 95 -7.63 -11.80 -9.46
C ALA A 95 -7.50 -13.30 -9.83
N TYR A 96 -6.89 -13.69 -10.95
CA TYR A 96 -6.64 -15.13 -11.23
C TYR A 96 -5.25 -15.61 -10.79
N LEU A 97 -4.34 -14.69 -10.47
CA LEU A 97 -3.00 -15.00 -9.98
C LEU A 97 -3.02 -15.20 -8.47
N ASP A 98 -2.02 -15.87 -7.89
CA ASP A 98 -1.76 -15.80 -6.44
C ASP A 98 -1.59 -14.34 -5.99
N ALA A 99 -1.98 -14.00 -4.76
CA ALA A 99 -1.98 -12.62 -4.28
C ALA A 99 -0.56 -12.02 -4.22
N GLU A 100 0.43 -12.80 -3.79
CA GLU A 100 1.82 -12.33 -3.71
C GLU A 100 2.45 -12.24 -5.10
N THR A 101 2.14 -13.19 -6.00
CA THR A 101 2.54 -13.12 -7.42
C THR A 101 1.97 -11.90 -8.14
N ALA A 102 0.67 -11.64 -7.97
CA ALA A 102 0.00 -10.47 -8.53
C ALA A 102 0.65 -9.16 -8.06
N HIS A 103 0.96 -9.09 -6.76
CA HIS A 103 1.63 -7.95 -6.15
C HIS A 103 3.02 -7.71 -6.74
N HIS A 104 3.83 -8.77 -6.86
CA HIS A 104 5.16 -8.67 -7.45
C HIS A 104 5.10 -8.20 -8.91
N LEU A 105 4.14 -8.69 -9.70
CA LEU A 105 3.94 -8.24 -11.07
C LEU A 105 3.54 -6.77 -11.14
N ALA A 106 2.68 -6.30 -10.24
CA ALA A 106 2.28 -4.89 -10.19
C ALA A 106 3.45 -3.96 -9.84
N VAL A 107 4.25 -4.30 -8.83
CA VAL A 107 5.47 -3.55 -8.47
C VAL A 107 6.47 -3.57 -9.63
N ALA A 108 6.68 -4.73 -10.25
CA ALA A 108 7.56 -4.90 -11.40
C ALA A 108 7.13 -4.08 -12.63
N ALA A 109 5.82 -3.96 -12.88
CA ALA A 109 5.26 -3.14 -13.95
C ALA A 109 5.46 -1.65 -13.64
N ALA A 110 5.17 -1.22 -12.41
CA ALA A 110 5.37 0.17 -11.99
C ALA A 110 6.87 0.57 -12.05
N ALA A 111 7.78 -0.29 -11.59
CA ALA A 111 9.22 -0.09 -11.67
C ALA A 111 9.75 0.07 -13.10
N ARG A 112 9.08 -0.56 -14.09
CA ARG A 112 9.42 -0.48 -15.52
C ARG A 112 8.69 0.64 -16.26
N GLY A 113 7.82 1.40 -15.57
CA GLY A 113 7.00 2.44 -16.20
C GLY A 113 5.88 1.90 -17.09
N TRP A 114 5.45 0.64 -16.90
CA TRP A 114 4.33 0.02 -17.64
C TRP A 114 2.97 0.30 -17.00
N VAL A 115 2.90 1.32 -16.15
CA VAL A 115 1.67 1.81 -15.54
C VAL A 115 1.33 3.18 -16.13
N PRO A 116 0.04 3.55 -16.21
CA PRO A 116 -0.33 4.88 -16.66
C PRO A 116 0.30 5.96 -15.76
N ARG A 117 0.70 7.07 -16.36
CA ARG A 117 1.14 8.26 -15.62
C ARG A 117 0.03 9.30 -15.64
N GLU A 118 -0.31 9.85 -14.48
CA GLU A 118 -1.26 10.95 -14.39
C GLU A 118 -0.62 12.24 -14.90
N LYS A 119 -1.28 12.86 -15.87
CA LYS A 119 -0.85 14.08 -16.54
C LYS A 119 -1.82 15.24 -16.31
N ARG A 120 -3.02 14.95 -15.80
CA ARG A 120 -3.99 15.96 -15.41
C ARG A 120 -3.55 16.61 -14.10
N PRO A 121 -3.73 17.94 -13.95
CA PRO A 121 -3.43 18.60 -12.69
C PRO A 121 -4.37 18.10 -11.58
N ASP A 122 -3.87 18.11 -10.35
CA ASP A 122 -4.72 17.87 -9.18
C ASP A 122 -5.70 19.03 -8.98
N PRO A 123 -6.95 18.77 -8.53
CA PRO A 123 -7.85 19.84 -8.13
C PRO A 123 -7.20 20.70 -7.03
N SER A 124 -7.17 22.02 -7.22
CA SER A 124 -6.42 22.95 -6.35
C SER A 124 -6.87 22.91 -4.89
N ILE A 125 -8.14 22.61 -4.64
CA ILE A 125 -8.75 22.42 -3.31
C ILE A 125 -8.10 21.29 -2.49
N LEU A 126 -7.43 20.34 -3.16
CA LEU A 126 -6.74 19.23 -2.51
C LEU A 126 -5.32 19.58 -2.03
N GLY A 127 -4.74 20.66 -2.56
CA GLY A 127 -3.38 21.06 -2.24
C GLY A 127 -3.25 21.56 -0.80
N MET A 128 -2.21 21.13 -0.09
CA MET A 128 -2.02 21.49 1.32
C MET A 128 -0.55 21.44 1.74
N ASP A 129 -0.24 22.15 2.84
CA ASP A 129 1.10 22.16 3.42
C ASP A 129 1.13 21.29 4.67
N VAL A 130 2.05 20.34 4.71
CA VAL A 130 2.29 19.50 5.89
C VAL A 130 3.80 19.35 6.05
N TRP A 131 4.29 19.56 7.28
CA TRP A 131 5.72 19.48 7.60
C TRP A 131 6.63 20.39 6.76
N GLY A 132 6.16 21.60 6.46
CA GLY A 132 6.92 22.54 5.63
C GLY A 132 7.08 22.10 4.17
N ARG A 133 6.25 21.17 3.69
CA ARG A 133 6.23 20.71 2.29
C ARG A 133 4.84 20.83 1.71
N ARG A 134 4.77 21.20 0.42
CA ARG A 134 3.52 21.26 -0.33
C ARG A 134 3.19 19.87 -0.89
N PHE A 135 2.06 19.34 -0.47
CA PHE A 135 1.41 18.17 -1.07
C PHE A 135 0.43 18.65 -2.15
N SER A 136 0.51 18.08 -3.36
CA SER A 136 -0.43 18.39 -4.43
C SER A 136 -1.84 17.83 -4.16
N ASN A 137 -1.91 16.70 -3.44
CA ASN A 137 -3.14 16.09 -2.94
C ASN A 137 -2.83 15.25 -1.67
N PRO A 138 -3.83 14.93 -0.82
CA PRO A 138 -3.61 14.25 0.45
C PRO A 138 -3.63 12.71 0.35
N ILE A 139 -3.68 12.14 -0.86
CA ILE A 139 -3.88 10.71 -1.07
C ILE A 139 -2.53 10.02 -1.30
N GLY A 140 -2.16 9.13 -0.37
CA GLY A 140 -0.90 8.40 -0.42
C GLY A 140 -1.03 6.88 -0.44
N LEU A 141 0.05 6.22 -0.85
CA LEU A 141 0.19 4.77 -0.78
C LEU A 141 0.81 4.36 0.56
N SER A 142 0.16 3.45 1.29
CA SER A 142 0.69 2.93 2.57
C SER A 142 1.93 2.06 2.37
N ALA A 143 2.80 2.03 3.39
CA ALA A 143 3.83 1.01 3.53
C ALA A 143 3.28 -0.41 3.37
N GLY A 144 4.17 -1.28 2.91
CA GLY A 144 3.93 -2.68 2.61
C GLY A 144 3.73 -2.93 1.12
N PHE A 145 3.41 -1.90 0.32
CA PHE A 145 3.22 -2.09 -1.12
C PHE A 145 4.58 -2.16 -1.83
N ASP A 146 5.36 -1.08 -1.81
CA ASP A 146 6.74 -1.07 -2.31
C ASP A 146 7.73 -1.23 -1.14
N LYS A 147 7.95 -2.47 -0.72
CA LYS A 147 8.79 -2.76 0.46
C LYS A 147 10.26 -2.40 0.24
N ASN A 148 10.71 -2.41 -1.00
CA ASN A 148 12.13 -2.36 -1.34
C ASN A 148 12.54 -1.13 -2.16
N ALA A 149 11.67 -0.13 -2.31
CA ALA A 149 11.87 1.06 -3.15
C ALA A 149 12.11 0.74 -4.63
N GLU A 150 11.42 -0.28 -5.15
CA GLU A 150 11.54 -0.72 -6.54
C GLU A 150 10.79 0.19 -7.52
N ALA A 151 9.68 0.78 -7.08
CA ALA A 151 8.68 1.37 -7.97
C ALA A 151 8.27 2.80 -7.61
N VAL A 152 9.00 3.47 -6.71
CA VAL A 152 8.69 4.81 -6.20
C VAL A 152 8.24 5.80 -7.29
N GLU A 153 9.04 5.96 -8.36
CA GLU A 153 8.71 6.89 -9.45
C GLU A 153 7.43 6.49 -10.19
N GLY A 154 7.25 5.21 -10.50
CA GLY A 154 6.06 4.72 -11.19
C GLY A 154 4.80 4.85 -10.33
N LEU A 155 4.93 4.65 -9.01
CA LEU A 155 3.85 4.80 -8.05
C LEU A 155 3.44 6.26 -7.89
N LEU A 156 4.39 7.18 -7.66
CA LEU A 156 4.11 8.62 -7.62
C LEU A 156 3.54 9.10 -8.96
N GLY A 157 4.07 8.59 -10.08
CA GLY A 157 3.61 8.89 -11.42
C GLY A 157 2.14 8.52 -11.70
N MET A 158 1.54 7.58 -10.95
CA MET A 158 0.11 7.26 -11.07
C MET A 158 -0.82 8.32 -10.43
N GLY A 159 -0.26 9.34 -9.77
CA GLY A 159 -1.00 10.49 -9.24
C GLY A 159 -1.23 10.48 -7.72
N PHE A 160 -0.52 9.62 -6.97
CA PHE A 160 -0.45 9.72 -5.52
C PHE A 160 0.30 10.99 -5.12
N GLY A 161 -0.20 11.73 -4.12
CA GLY A 161 0.53 12.86 -3.54
C GLY A 161 1.78 12.43 -2.77
N PHE A 162 1.77 11.21 -2.21
CA PHE A 162 2.92 10.64 -1.52
C PHE A 162 2.91 9.10 -1.54
N VAL A 163 4.10 8.49 -1.39
CA VAL A 163 4.28 7.03 -1.32
C VAL A 163 5.12 6.71 -0.10
N GLU A 164 4.70 5.70 0.66
CA GLU A 164 5.49 5.16 1.78
C GLU A 164 6.06 3.79 1.41
N ILE A 165 7.39 3.68 1.35
CA ILE A 165 8.07 2.39 1.13
C ILE A 165 8.22 1.60 2.43
N GLY A 166 8.69 0.36 2.35
CA GLY A 166 9.02 -0.46 3.53
C GLY A 166 7.82 -1.25 4.07
N SER A 167 7.84 -1.76 5.30
CA SER A 167 8.88 -1.56 6.31
C SER A 167 10.22 -2.18 5.93
N VAL A 168 11.26 -1.37 5.92
CA VAL A 168 12.64 -1.78 5.64
C VAL A 168 13.28 -2.25 6.94
N THR A 169 13.95 -3.39 6.91
CA THR A 169 14.74 -3.91 8.04
C THR A 169 16.23 -3.73 7.79
N PRO A 170 17.09 -3.64 8.83
CA PRO A 170 18.53 -3.57 8.65
C PRO A 170 19.11 -4.69 7.78
N ALA A 171 18.95 -5.94 8.23
CA ALA A 171 19.34 -7.12 7.48
C ALA A 171 18.21 -7.57 6.54
N PRO A 172 18.53 -8.23 5.41
CA PRO A 172 17.55 -8.90 4.58
C PRO A 172 16.84 -10.02 5.37
N GLN A 173 15.56 -10.23 5.08
CA GLN A 173 14.82 -11.37 5.60
C GLN A 173 13.65 -11.74 4.68
N ASP A 174 13.40 -13.05 4.53
CA ASP A 174 12.36 -13.56 3.63
C ASP A 174 10.94 -13.29 4.13
N GLY A 175 10.78 -13.02 5.44
CA GLY A 175 9.50 -12.95 6.15
C GLY A 175 8.99 -14.32 6.59
N ASN A 176 7.69 -14.45 6.84
CA ASN A 176 7.07 -15.71 7.25
C ASN A 176 6.78 -16.62 6.02
N PRO A 177 6.61 -17.94 6.21
CA PRO A 177 6.36 -18.90 5.13
C PRO A 177 5.11 -18.58 4.29
N LYS A 178 5.14 -18.96 3.01
CA LYS A 178 4.02 -18.80 2.06
C LYS A 178 3.06 -20.02 2.13
N PRO A 179 1.76 -19.86 1.80
CA PRO A 179 1.07 -18.61 1.47
C PRO A 179 0.85 -17.73 2.71
N ARG A 180 0.90 -16.41 2.49
CA ARG A 180 0.89 -15.40 3.58
C ARG A 180 0.09 -14.13 3.27
N ILE A 181 -0.59 -14.10 2.13
CA ILE A 181 -1.51 -13.03 1.73
C ILE A 181 -2.77 -13.70 1.20
N PHE A 182 -3.91 -13.38 1.81
CA PHE A 182 -5.19 -14.00 1.52
C PHE A 182 -6.21 -12.92 1.17
N ARG A 183 -6.94 -13.11 0.07
CA ARG A 183 -7.88 -12.12 -0.46
C ARG A 183 -9.32 -12.52 -0.12
N LEU A 184 -10.01 -11.65 0.61
CA LEU A 184 -11.44 -11.70 0.90
C LEU A 184 -12.12 -10.71 -0.04
N ARG A 185 -12.41 -11.15 -1.27
CA ARG A 185 -12.78 -10.26 -2.37
C ARG A 185 -14.14 -9.61 -2.18
N GLU A 186 -15.11 -10.39 -1.73
CA GLU A 186 -16.49 -9.92 -1.55
C GLU A 186 -16.56 -8.86 -0.45
N GLU A 187 -15.66 -8.94 0.53
CA GLU A 187 -15.55 -8.02 1.65
C GLU A 187 -14.58 -6.86 1.39
N GLY A 188 -13.89 -6.84 0.23
CA GLY A 188 -12.87 -5.84 -0.07
C GLY A 188 -11.74 -5.83 0.95
N ALA A 189 -11.30 -7.01 1.39
CA ALA A 189 -10.36 -7.17 2.50
C ALA A 189 -9.18 -8.10 2.17
N ILE A 190 -8.09 -7.95 2.93
CA ILE A 190 -6.89 -8.79 2.82
C ILE A 190 -6.46 -9.21 4.22
N ILE A 191 -6.15 -10.48 4.43
CA ILE A 191 -5.42 -10.96 5.61
C ILE A 191 -3.98 -11.22 5.18
N ASN A 192 -3.01 -10.72 5.94
CA ASN A 192 -1.61 -11.01 5.66
C ASN A 192 -0.81 -11.34 6.93
N ARG A 193 0.16 -12.24 6.75
CA ARG A 193 1.14 -12.62 7.75
C ARG A 193 2.58 -12.47 7.26
N CYS A 194 2.89 -11.44 6.46
CA CYS A 194 4.18 -11.32 5.77
C CYS A 194 5.41 -11.33 6.70
N GLY A 195 5.35 -10.65 7.86
CA GLY A 195 6.47 -10.61 8.81
C GLY A 195 7.70 -9.83 8.30
N PHE A 196 7.50 -8.62 7.77
CA PHE A 196 8.56 -7.74 7.25
C PHE A 196 9.54 -8.43 6.29
N ASN A 197 9.05 -9.08 5.24
CA ASN A 197 9.93 -9.50 4.15
C ASN A 197 10.58 -8.27 3.50
N SER A 198 11.90 -8.22 3.46
CA SER A 198 12.69 -7.07 3.01
C SER A 198 14.03 -7.53 2.46
N GLU A 199 14.52 -6.87 1.42
CA GLU A 199 15.87 -7.10 0.89
C GLU A 199 16.98 -6.43 1.73
N GLY A 200 16.61 -5.79 2.84
CA GLY A 200 17.54 -5.16 3.76
C GLY A 200 17.88 -3.72 3.39
N ILE A 201 18.41 -3.00 4.36
CA ILE A 201 18.61 -1.55 4.29
C ILE A 201 19.60 -1.14 3.20
N VAL A 202 20.64 -1.95 2.96
CA VAL A 202 21.68 -1.68 1.96
C VAL A 202 21.11 -1.71 0.54
N ALA A 203 20.27 -2.70 0.24
CA ALA A 203 19.64 -2.82 -1.07
C ALA A 203 18.69 -1.64 -1.34
N VAL A 204 17.88 -1.27 -0.34
CA VAL A 204 16.97 -0.13 -0.41
C VAL A 204 17.74 1.19 -0.56
N ALA A 205 18.78 1.41 0.24
CA ALA A 205 19.62 2.60 0.16
C ALA A 205 20.26 2.76 -1.22
N LYS A 206 20.74 1.66 -1.83
CA LYS A 206 21.28 1.68 -3.19
C LYS A 206 20.24 2.12 -4.23
N ARG A 207 19.00 1.62 -4.13
CA ARG A 207 17.92 2.01 -5.06
C ARG A 207 17.52 3.47 -4.88
N LEU A 208 17.31 3.90 -3.64
CA LEU A 208 16.98 5.29 -3.33
C LEU A 208 18.09 6.25 -3.74
N GLY A 209 19.36 5.91 -3.47
CA GLY A 209 20.51 6.70 -3.91
C GLY A 209 20.59 6.84 -5.43
N ALA A 210 20.33 5.77 -6.18
CA ALA A 210 20.28 5.82 -7.64
C ALA A 210 19.14 6.71 -8.16
N GLN A 211 17.96 6.65 -7.55
CA GLN A 211 16.81 7.49 -7.90
C GLN A 211 17.07 8.96 -7.57
N HIS A 212 17.57 9.24 -6.36
CA HIS A 212 17.92 10.58 -5.87
C HIS A 212 19.01 11.23 -6.73
N GLY A 213 20.06 10.48 -7.07
CA GLY A 213 21.15 10.96 -7.92
C GLY A 213 20.67 11.34 -9.32
N LYS A 214 19.88 10.48 -9.98
CA LYS A 214 19.27 10.77 -11.29
C LYS A 214 18.44 12.04 -11.26
N ARG A 215 17.73 12.29 -10.17
CA ARG A 215 16.89 13.47 -10.03
C ARG A 215 17.69 14.75 -9.84
N LYS A 216 18.67 14.76 -8.94
CA LYS A 216 19.54 15.94 -8.76
C LYS A 216 20.17 16.36 -10.09
N LEU A 217 20.62 15.39 -10.89
CA LEU A 217 21.14 15.63 -12.23
C LEU A 217 20.10 16.29 -13.17
N ALA A 218 18.85 15.82 -13.13
CA ALA A 218 17.76 16.37 -13.94
C ALA A 218 17.40 17.82 -13.53
N GLU A 219 17.35 18.10 -12.22
CA GLU A 219 17.06 19.44 -11.68
C GLU A 219 18.15 20.44 -12.06
N THR A 220 19.43 20.07 -11.93
CA THR A 220 20.56 20.93 -12.34
C THR A 220 20.62 21.17 -13.86
N SER A 221 20.00 20.29 -14.65
CA SER A 221 19.96 20.40 -16.11
C SER A 221 18.72 21.15 -16.63
N SER A 222 17.74 21.44 -15.77
CA SER A 222 16.51 22.14 -16.15
C SER A 222 16.72 23.66 -16.05
N THR A 223 16.38 24.38 -17.12
CA THR A 223 16.39 25.86 -17.17
C THR A 223 15.11 26.51 -16.63
N ALA A 224 14.21 25.72 -16.03
CA ALA A 224 12.97 26.24 -15.49
C ALA A 224 13.27 27.16 -14.29
N PRO A 225 12.62 28.34 -14.20
CA PRO A 225 12.79 29.22 -13.05
C PRO A 225 12.36 28.49 -11.78
N VAL A 226 13.22 28.49 -10.77
CA VAL A 226 12.88 28.07 -9.40
C VAL A 226 11.74 28.99 -8.96
N SER A 227 10.57 28.43 -8.63
CA SER A 227 9.46 29.27 -8.17
C SER A 227 9.86 29.95 -6.86
N ASN A 228 9.51 31.23 -6.71
CA ASN A 228 9.71 32.00 -5.47
C ASN A 228 8.72 31.59 -4.36
N ASP A 229 8.16 30.38 -4.41
CA ASP A 229 7.25 29.91 -3.37
C ASP A 229 8.05 29.68 -2.08
N GLU A 230 7.55 30.19 -0.95
CA GLU A 230 8.20 30.02 0.36
C GLU A 230 8.21 28.56 0.83
N VAL A 231 7.37 27.69 0.24
CA VAL A 231 7.24 26.27 0.59
C VAL A 231 7.63 25.38 -0.60
N PRO A 232 8.62 24.47 -0.45
CA PRO A 232 9.04 23.56 -1.52
C PRO A 232 7.90 22.66 -2.01
N HIS A 233 7.75 22.54 -3.34
CA HIS A 233 6.80 21.63 -3.96
C HIS A 233 7.39 20.23 -4.16
N GLY A 234 6.67 19.21 -3.69
CA GLY A 234 7.09 17.82 -3.79
C GLY A 234 8.18 17.43 -2.78
N GLY A 235 8.73 16.24 -2.99
CA GLY A 235 9.65 15.61 -2.05
C GLY A 235 11.04 15.37 -2.64
N LYS A 236 11.80 14.44 -2.05
CA LYS A 236 13.08 13.93 -2.57
C LYS A 236 12.90 12.90 -3.69
N ALA A 237 11.72 12.29 -3.83
CA ALA A 237 11.44 11.28 -4.85
C ALA A 237 10.77 11.75 -6.14
N GLY A 238 10.15 12.93 -6.17
CA GLY A 238 9.75 13.60 -7.39
C GLY A 238 8.89 14.81 -7.10
N PRO A 239 7.93 15.11 -7.99
CA PRO A 239 6.82 16.01 -7.66
C PRO A 239 5.97 15.51 -6.47
N GLY A 240 6.09 14.22 -6.11
CA GLY A 240 5.46 13.68 -4.90
C GLY A 240 6.45 13.36 -3.78
N ILE A 241 5.88 13.07 -2.61
CA ILE A 241 6.61 12.95 -1.33
C ILE A 241 6.89 11.49 -0.97
N LEU A 242 8.09 11.20 -0.46
CA LEU A 242 8.53 9.85 -0.07
C LEU A 242 8.63 9.67 1.44
N GLY A 243 7.79 8.78 1.95
CA GLY A 243 7.92 8.21 3.29
C GLY A 243 8.82 6.98 3.29
N VAL A 244 9.70 6.88 4.28
CA VAL A 244 10.47 5.67 4.53
C VAL A 244 10.03 5.02 5.83
N ASN A 245 9.37 3.87 5.71
CA ASN A 245 8.94 3.11 6.87
C ASN A 245 10.03 2.14 7.34
N LEU A 246 10.42 2.27 8.60
CA LEU A 246 11.46 1.48 9.24
C LEU A 246 10.84 0.39 10.11
N GLY A 247 11.46 -0.79 10.12
CA GLY A 247 11.06 -1.92 10.96
C GLY A 247 12.29 -2.65 11.52
N LYS A 248 12.05 -3.45 12.55
CA LYS A 248 13.08 -4.32 13.13
C LYS A 248 13.18 -5.66 12.42
N ASN A 249 14.37 -6.26 12.40
CA ASN A 249 14.54 -7.66 12.04
C ASN A 249 13.83 -8.60 13.04
N LYS A 250 13.34 -9.73 12.54
CA LYS A 250 12.59 -10.71 13.37
C LYS A 250 13.43 -11.21 14.55
N THR A 251 14.71 -11.48 14.31
CA THR A 251 15.68 -12.02 15.27
C THR A 251 16.41 -10.95 16.08
N SER A 252 16.18 -9.66 15.82
CA SER A 252 16.86 -8.59 16.56
C SER A 252 16.35 -8.51 17.99
N GLU A 253 17.30 -8.54 18.93
CA GLU A 253 17.10 -8.40 20.38
C GLU A 253 16.95 -6.91 20.77
N ASP A 254 17.79 -6.04 20.22
CA ASP A 254 17.67 -4.58 20.39
C ASP A 254 16.89 -3.97 19.22
N ALA A 255 15.58 -3.90 19.39
CA ALA A 255 14.71 -3.25 18.42
C ALA A 255 15.13 -1.80 18.13
N ALA A 256 15.61 -1.05 19.12
CA ALA A 256 15.96 0.37 18.93
C ALA A 256 17.18 0.54 18.03
N ALA A 257 18.18 -0.33 18.16
CA ALA A 257 19.36 -0.33 17.29
C ALA A 257 18.98 -0.48 15.81
N ASP A 258 18.00 -1.33 15.49
CA ASP A 258 17.52 -1.50 14.12
C ASP A 258 16.92 -0.22 13.54
N TYR A 259 16.10 0.50 14.31
CA TYR A 259 15.52 1.77 13.86
C TYR A 259 16.59 2.86 13.72
N VAL A 260 17.55 2.93 14.65
CA VAL A 260 18.68 3.86 14.60
C VAL A 260 19.52 3.64 13.33
N GLN A 261 19.84 2.39 13.01
CA GLN A 261 20.51 2.04 11.75
C GLN A 261 19.66 2.42 10.52
N GLY A 262 18.35 2.22 10.63
CA GLY A 262 17.32 2.74 9.72
C GLY A 262 17.51 4.22 9.40
N VAL A 263 17.55 5.04 10.46
CA VAL A 263 17.74 6.49 10.38
C VAL A 263 19.07 6.83 9.71
N HIS A 264 20.20 6.35 10.23
CA HIS A 264 21.52 6.74 9.70
C HIS A 264 21.67 6.42 8.20
N THR A 265 21.04 5.36 7.72
CA THR A 265 21.23 4.91 6.34
C THR A 265 20.24 5.58 5.37
N LEU A 266 18.97 5.69 5.75
CA LEU A 266 17.89 6.01 4.80
C LEU A 266 17.32 7.43 4.92
N SER A 267 17.54 8.11 6.05
CA SER A 267 16.93 9.40 6.35
C SER A 267 17.25 10.50 5.32
N GLN A 268 18.46 10.49 4.75
CA GLN A 268 18.86 11.43 3.70
C GLN A 268 17.97 11.35 2.44
N TYR A 269 17.34 10.21 2.17
CA TYR A 269 16.45 10.00 1.01
C TYR A 269 14.98 10.21 1.33
N ALA A 270 14.62 10.34 2.60
CA ALA A 270 13.24 10.43 3.06
C ALA A 270 12.77 11.88 3.18
N ASP A 271 11.52 12.12 2.80
CA ASP A 271 10.79 13.34 3.14
C ASP A 271 10.10 13.23 4.50
N TYR A 272 9.80 12.01 4.94
CA TYR A 272 9.44 11.70 6.32
C TYR A 272 9.82 10.26 6.66
N LEU A 273 10.10 10.00 7.94
CA LEU A 273 10.45 8.70 8.49
C LEU A 273 9.29 8.13 9.31
N VAL A 274 9.13 6.81 9.30
CA VAL A 274 8.11 6.15 10.13
C VAL A 274 8.72 5.04 10.97
N ILE A 275 8.52 5.11 12.28
CA ILE A 275 8.78 4.01 13.21
C ILE A 275 7.56 3.08 13.20
N ASN A 276 7.67 1.91 12.56
CA ASN A 276 6.59 0.94 12.56
C ASN A 276 6.71 -0.07 13.71
N ILE A 277 5.83 0.09 14.69
CA ILE A 277 5.73 -0.76 15.89
C ILE A 277 4.40 -1.53 15.96
N SER A 278 3.66 -1.59 14.85
CA SER A 278 2.24 -2.01 14.85
C SER A 278 1.93 -3.24 14.02
N SER A 279 2.92 -3.82 13.32
CA SER A 279 2.76 -5.09 12.61
C SER A 279 2.36 -6.22 13.59
N PRO A 280 1.27 -6.96 13.35
CA PRO A 280 0.93 -8.16 14.13
C PRO A 280 1.81 -9.36 13.77
N ASN A 281 2.60 -9.26 12.71
CA ASN A 281 3.28 -10.38 12.07
C ASN A 281 4.74 -10.55 12.52
N THR A 282 5.21 -9.65 13.37
CA THR A 282 6.55 -9.67 13.98
C THR A 282 6.37 -9.87 15.48
N PRO A 283 6.74 -11.04 16.04
CA PRO A 283 6.52 -11.34 17.46
C PRO A 283 7.06 -10.26 18.39
N GLY A 284 6.26 -9.90 19.40
CA GLY A 284 6.63 -8.92 20.42
C GLY A 284 6.63 -7.45 19.96
N LEU A 285 6.54 -7.15 18.66
CA LEU A 285 6.67 -5.79 18.14
C LEU A 285 5.63 -4.83 18.74
N ARG A 286 4.37 -5.25 18.82
CA ARG A 286 3.28 -4.43 19.36
C ARG A 286 3.44 -4.06 20.83
N LYS A 287 4.30 -4.76 21.59
CA LYS A 287 4.64 -4.40 22.98
C LYS A 287 5.41 -3.08 23.05
N LEU A 288 6.06 -2.65 21.96
CA LEU A 288 6.75 -1.36 21.87
C LEU A 288 5.79 -0.16 21.90
N GLN A 289 4.48 -0.37 21.79
CA GLN A 289 3.47 0.68 21.90
C GLN A 289 3.16 1.07 23.36
N GLY A 290 3.63 0.29 24.35
CA GLY A 290 3.49 0.64 25.76
C GLY A 290 4.26 1.93 26.09
N ARG A 291 3.72 2.76 26.99
CA ARG A 291 4.20 4.12 27.28
C ARG A 291 5.71 4.25 27.44
N LYS A 292 6.31 3.40 28.27
CA LYS A 292 7.75 3.43 28.56
C LYS A 292 8.56 3.02 27.32
N GLN A 293 8.20 1.89 26.71
CA GLN A 293 8.91 1.35 25.55
C GLN A 293 8.85 2.30 24.37
N LEU A 294 7.69 2.91 24.11
CA LEU A 294 7.50 3.90 23.05
C LEU A 294 8.35 5.13 23.31
N LYS A 295 8.30 5.68 24.53
CA LYS A 295 9.08 6.86 24.92
C LYS A 295 10.58 6.62 24.75
N ASP A 296 11.09 5.49 25.22
CA ASP A 296 12.51 5.16 25.16
C ASP A 296 12.96 4.94 23.71
N LEU A 297 12.14 4.25 22.90
CA LEU A 297 12.42 4.04 21.48
C LEU A 297 12.44 5.37 20.71
N VAL A 298 11.38 6.17 20.82
CA VAL A 298 11.28 7.46 20.10
C VAL A 298 12.44 8.37 20.45
N LYS A 299 12.82 8.47 21.73
CA LYS A 299 13.98 9.28 22.14
C LYS A 299 15.27 8.85 21.45
N LYS A 300 15.56 7.55 21.39
CA LYS A 300 16.76 7.02 20.72
C LYS A 300 16.74 7.33 19.22
N VAL A 301 15.60 7.13 18.57
CA VAL A 301 15.45 7.37 17.13
C VAL A 301 15.50 8.86 16.79
N GLN A 302 14.89 9.73 17.61
CA GLN A 302 15.01 11.19 17.47
C GLN A 302 16.46 11.64 17.65
N ALA A 303 17.16 11.16 18.69
CA ALA A 303 18.57 11.49 18.89
C ALA A 303 19.43 11.11 17.68
N ALA A 304 19.25 9.89 17.16
CA ALA A 304 19.96 9.41 15.96
C ALA A 304 19.63 10.20 14.69
N ARG A 305 18.42 10.78 14.60
CA ARG A 305 18.03 11.67 13.50
C ARG A 305 18.65 13.05 13.69
N ASP A 306 18.55 13.60 14.88
CA ASP A 306 18.89 14.99 15.15
C ASP A 306 20.43 15.21 15.19
N GLU A 307 21.22 14.15 15.41
CA GLU A 307 22.70 14.21 15.32
C GLU A 307 23.25 14.21 13.88
N MET A 308 22.42 13.91 12.88
CA MET A 308 22.81 13.94 11.47
C MET A 308 22.91 15.39 10.97
N GLN A 309 23.67 15.59 9.89
CA GLN A 309 23.86 16.92 9.29
C GLN A 309 22.79 17.20 8.22
N TRP A 310 21.92 18.18 8.48
CA TRP A 310 20.74 18.44 7.65
C TRP A 310 20.82 19.65 6.72
N GLY A 311 21.74 20.58 6.96
CA GLY A 311 21.75 21.86 6.25
C GLY A 311 20.44 22.65 6.50
N GLU A 312 20.03 23.44 5.51
CA GLU A 312 18.86 24.32 5.62
C GLU A 312 17.51 23.57 5.61
N GLU A 313 17.44 22.37 5.04
CA GLU A 313 16.20 21.58 4.99
C GLU A 313 15.75 21.05 6.37
N GLY A 314 16.69 20.94 7.32
CA GLY A 314 16.42 20.36 8.63
C GLY A 314 16.15 18.84 8.60
N PRO A 315 15.93 18.22 9.79
CA PRO A 315 15.67 16.80 9.89
C PRO A 315 14.33 16.41 9.25
N PRO A 316 14.22 15.23 8.62
CA PRO A 316 12.93 14.75 8.13
C PRO A 316 11.95 14.53 9.31
N PRO A 317 10.66 14.88 9.16
CA PRO A 317 9.60 14.54 10.09
C PRO A 317 9.65 13.06 10.50
N LEU A 318 9.46 12.78 11.79
CA LEU A 318 9.45 11.44 12.36
C LEU A 318 8.07 11.09 12.89
N LEU A 319 7.50 10.05 12.29
CA LEU A 319 6.17 9.56 12.59
C LEU A 319 6.23 8.21 13.30
N VAL A 320 5.14 7.87 14.00
CA VAL A 320 4.92 6.52 14.53
C VAL A 320 3.64 5.94 13.93
N LYS A 321 3.70 4.69 13.45
CA LYS A 321 2.52 3.96 12.96
C LYS A 321 2.01 3.01 14.03
N ILE A 322 0.76 3.20 14.47
CA ILE A 322 0.16 2.43 15.58
C ILE A 322 -0.87 1.40 15.09
N ALA A 323 -1.14 0.41 15.94
CA ALA A 323 -2.13 -0.63 15.69
C ALA A 323 -3.54 -0.11 16.01
N PRO A 324 -4.59 -0.68 15.39
CA PRO A 324 -5.98 -0.38 15.77
C PRO A 324 -6.43 -1.13 17.03
N ASP A 325 -5.72 -2.20 17.40
CA ASP A 325 -6.08 -3.09 18.52
C ASP A 325 -5.46 -2.59 19.83
N LEU A 326 -5.92 -1.42 20.30
CA LEU A 326 -5.42 -0.71 21.48
C LEU A 326 -6.55 -0.37 22.43
N SER A 327 -6.28 -0.41 23.73
CA SER A 327 -7.23 0.08 24.74
C SER A 327 -7.24 1.62 24.77
N LYS A 328 -8.26 2.21 25.40
CA LYS A 328 -8.33 3.66 25.60
C LYS A 328 -7.10 4.19 26.36
N LEU A 329 -6.65 3.47 27.39
CA LEU A 329 -5.45 3.82 28.16
C LEU A 329 -4.18 3.79 27.29
N ASP A 330 -4.06 2.80 26.40
CA ASP A 330 -2.93 2.73 25.46
C ASP A 330 -2.92 3.95 24.53
N LEU A 331 -4.09 4.38 24.03
CA LEU A 331 -4.21 5.58 23.19
C LEU A 331 -3.84 6.85 23.94
N GLU A 332 -4.31 7.00 25.19
CA GLU A 332 -3.95 8.13 26.07
C GLU A 332 -2.43 8.18 26.31
N ASP A 333 -1.81 7.03 26.58
CA ASP A 333 -0.37 6.92 26.78
C ASP A 333 0.44 7.26 25.52
N ILE A 334 0.02 6.75 24.36
CA ILE A 334 0.65 7.06 23.06
C ILE A 334 0.52 8.55 22.76
N ALA A 335 -0.66 9.14 22.92
CA ALA A 335 -0.88 10.56 22.69
C ALA A 335 -0.03 11.43 23.62
N ALA A 336 0.06 11.06 24.90
CA ALA A 336 0.90 11.75 25.87
C ALA A 336 2.39 11.70 25.48
N VAL A 337 2.88 10.54 25.05
CA VAL A 337 4.27 10.40 24.56
C VAL A 337 4.49 11.22 23.29
N ALA A 338 3.58 11.16 22.32
CA ALA A 338 3.67 11.90 21.07
C ALA A 338 3.74 13.41 21.30
N LEU A 339 2.88 13.95 22.17
CA LEU A 339 2.89 15.37 22.54
C LEU A 339 4.16 15.75 23.32
N THR A 340 4.57 14.92 24.29
CA THR A 340 5.74 15.21 25.15
C THR A 340 7.03 15.25 24.34
N LEU A 341 7.19 14.30 23.40
CA LEU A 341 8.38 14.20 22.55
C LEU A 341 8.26 14.98 21.24
N ARG A 342 7.16 15.72 21.04
CA ARG A 342 6.89 16.50 19.83
C ARG A 342 7.08 15.66 18.56
N LEU A 343 6.45 14.48 18.51
CA LEU A 343 6.40 13.70 17.27
C LEU A 343 5.76 14.52 16.16
N ASP A 344 6.35 14.44 14.96
CA ASP A 344 5.91 15.25 13.83
C ASP A 344 4.60 14.73 13.21
N GLY A 345 4.24 13.48 13.47
CA GLY A 345 2.95 12.92 13.07
C GLY A 345 2.71 11.50 13.56
N LEU A 346 1.49 11.01 13.34
CA LEU A 346 1.12 9.61 13.61
C LEU A 346 0.36 9.00 12.44
N ILE A 347 0.55 7.71 12.20
CA ILE A 347 -0.19 6.95 11.18
C ILE A 347 -1.19 6.01 11.86
N ILE A 348 -2.47 6.22 11.56
CA ILE A 348 -3.61 5.63 12.26
C ILE A 348 -4.52 4.94 11.21
N THR A 349 -4.40 3.64 10.95
CA THR A 349 -3.70 2.59 11.71
C THR A 349 -3.00 1.59 10.78
N ASN A 350 -2.30 0.63 11.39
CA ASN A 350 -1.94 -0.64 10.77
C ASN A 350 -3.14 -1.60 10.71
N THR A 351 -2.90 -2.86 10.35
CA THR A 351 -3.90 -3.93 10.26
C THR A 351 -4.44 -4.36 11.63
N THR A 352 -5.68 -4.89 11.67
CA THR A 352 -6.30 -5.42 12.90
C THR A 352 -6.12 -6.93 13.02
N ILE A 353 -5.94 -7.45 14.22
CA ILE A 353 -6.06 -8.90 14.48
C ILE A 353 -7.52 -9.35 14.62
N GLY A 354 -8.43 -8.41 14.84
CA GLY A 354 -9.86 -8.67 14.81
C GLY A 354 -10.35 -9.13 13.44
N ARG A 355 -11.57 -9.65 13.41
CA ARG A 355 -12.31 -9.99 12.18
C ARG A 355 -13.68 -9.33 12.24
N PRO A 356 -13.79 -8.01 12.04
CA PRO A 356 -15.09 -7.33 12.06
C PRO A 356 -16.00 -7.87 10.95
N ASP A 357 -17.30 -7.94 11.22
CA ASP A 357 -18.29 -8.30 10.20
C ASP A 357 -18.17 -7.35 8.98
N PRO A 358 -18.32 -7.85 7.74
CA PRO A 358 -18.65 -9.23 7.38
C PRO A 358 -17.45 -10.20 7.30
N ALA A 359 -16.21 -9.74 7.55
CA ALA A 359 -15.01 -10.55 7.33
C ALA A 359 -14.96 -11.83 8.17
N SER A 360 -15.46 -11.79 9.40
CA SER A 360 -15.62 -12.94 10.32
C SER A 360 -16.41 -14.11 9.73
N LYS A 361 -17.28 -13.87 8.75
CA LYS A 361 -18.12 -14.91 8.12
C LYS A 361 -17.41 -15.59 6.95
N ASN A 362 -16.30 -15.02 6.48
CA ASN A 362 -15.53 -15.58 5.39
C ASN A 362 -14.67 -16.75 5.91
N PRO A 363 -14.61 -17.91 5.24
CA PRO A 363 -13.76 -19.04 5.67
C PRO A 363 -12.27 -18.68 5.80
N VAL A 364 -11.80 -17.70 5.02
CA VAL A 364 -10.40 -17.22 5.08
C VAL A 364 -10.11 -16.46 6.39
N SER A 365 -11.14 -16.07 7.15
CA SER A 365 -10.97 -15.34 8.41
C SER A 365 -10.20 -16.11 9.49
N GLU A 366 -10.17 -17.44 9.39
CA GLU A 366 -9.40 -18.35 10.24
C GLU A 366 -7.89 -18.21 10.06
N GLU A 367 -7.45 -17.61 8.93
CA GLU A 367 -6.03 -17.38 8.69
C GLU A 367 -5.45 -16.40 9.71
N THR A 368 -4.26 -16.75 10.23
CA THR A 368 -3.51 -15.87 11.14
C THR A 368 -2.97 -14.64 10.41
N GLY A 369 -2.75 -13.57 11.17
CA GLY A 369 -2.19 -12.31 10.68
C GLY A 369 -3.18 -11.15 10.75
N GLY A 370 -2.78 -10.03 10.18
CA GLY A 370 -3.55 -8.80 10.22
C GLY A 370 -4.51 -8.65 9.05
N LEU A 371 -5.75 -8.27 9.35
CA LEU A 371 -6.80 -7.90 8.41
C LEU A 371 -6.68 -6.40 8.03
N SER A 372 -6.81 -6.12 6.74
CA SER A 372 -6.90 -4.79 6.15
C SER A 372 -8.09 -4.70 5.19
N GLY A 373 -8.38 -3.51 4.68
CA GLY A 373 -9.48 -3.27 3.72
C GLY A 373 -10.76 -2.82 4.38
N LYS A 374 -11.88 -2.87 3.65
CA LYS A 374 -13.14 -2.20 4.02
C LYS A 374 -13.63 -2.52 5.45
N PRO A 375 -13.54 -3.77 5.96
CA PRO A 375 -13.98 -4.10 7.32
C PRO A 375 -13.20 -3.37 8.43
N LEU A 376 -11.98 -2.90 8.14
CA LEU A 376 -11.17 -2.11 9.08
C LEU A 376 -11.59 -0.63 9.13
N PHE A 377 -12.40 -0.14 8.18
CA PHE A 377 -12.68 1.29 8.02
C PHE A 377 -13.22 1.92 9.31
N ASN A 378 -14.31 1.39 9.87
CA ASN A 378 -14.94 1.97 11.06
C ASN A 378 -14.01 1.95 12.28
N LEU A 379 -13.36 0.81 12.54
CA LEU A 379 -12.42 0.69 13.66
C LEU A 379 -11.26 1.68 13.53
N SER A 380 -10.61 1.73 12.37
CA SER A 380 -9.50 2.67 12.15
C SER A 380 -9.94 4.13 12.15
N THR A 381 -11.17 4.46 11.76
CA THR A 381 -11.71 5.83 11.83
C THR A 381 -11.99 6.24 13.27
N ASN A 382 -12.49 5.31 14.11
CA ASN A 382 -12.70 5.57 15.53
C ASN A 382 -11.38 5.83 16.26
N VAL A 383 -10.35 5.02 16.01
CA VAL A 383 -9.01 5.24 16.59
C VAL A 383 -8.41 6.56 16.11
N LEU A 384 -8.60 6.91 14.83
CA LEU A 384 -8.17 8.20 14.28
C LEU A 384 -8.82 9.39 15.00
N LYS A 385 -10.15 9.34 15.17
CA LYS A 385 -10.91 10.33 15.93
C LYS A 385 -10.40 10.44 17.38
N ASP A 386 -10.24 9.31 18.07
CA ASP A 386 -9.78 9.32 19.47
C ASP A 386 -8.38 9.94 19.58
N MET A 387 -7.47 9.62 18.65
CA MET A 387 -6.14 10.24 18.62
C MET A 387 -6.18 11.72 18.26
N TYR A 388 -7.08 12.17 17.38
CA TYR A 388 -7.27 13.58 17.08
C TYR A 388 -7.71 14.37 18.32
N LEU A 389 -8.69 13.84 19.06
CA LEU A 389 -9.17 14.44 20.31
C LEU A 389 -8.09 14.47 21.40
N LEU A 390 -7.37 13.36 21.59
CA LEU A 390 -6.31 13.24 22.61
C LEU A 390 -5.13 14.17 22.30
N THR A 391 -4.79 14.35 21.03
CA THR A 391 -3.73 15.27 20.58
C THR A 391 -4.21 16.71 20.38
N ARG A 392 -5.53 16.96 20.46
CA ARG A 392 -6.18 18.25 20.24
C ARG A 392 -5.81 18.88 18.89
N GLY A 393 -5.67 18.04 17.87
CA GLY A 393 -5.26 18.47 16.52
C GLY A 393 -3.84 19.06 16.43
N LYS A 394 -3.01 18.96 17.47
CA LYS A 394 -1.65 19.54 17.48
C LYS A 394 -0.62 18.73 16.70
N ILE A 395 -0.94 17.48 16.38
CA ILE A 395 -0.06 16.55 15.67
C ILE A 395 -0.77 16.16 14.37
N PRO A 396 -0.16 16.37 13.19
CA PRO A 396 -0.67 15.86 11.93
C PRO A 396 -0.90 14.34 11.96
N LEU A 397 -2.08 13.90 11.51
CA LEU A 397 -2.44 12.49 11.48
C LEU A 397 -2.57 12.00 10.03
N ILE A 398 -2.00 10.83 9.74
CA ILE A 398 -2.28 10.08 8.52
C ILE A 398 -3.36 9.04 8.80
N GLY A 399 -4.53 9.19 8.20
CA GLY A 399 -5.60 8.19 8.26
C GLY A 399 -5.34 7.01 7.31
N CYS A 400 -5.24 5.80 7.85
CA CYS A 400 -4.96 4.57 7.11
C CYS A 400 -5.91 3.45 7.56
N GLY A 401 -6.53 2.76 6.62
CA GLY A 401 -7.40 1.60 6.90
C GLY A 401 -8.78 1.72 6.29
N GLY A 402 -9.08 0.79 5.37
CA GLY A 402 -10.41 0.62 4.77
C GLY A 402 -10.90 1.73 3.84
N ILE A 403 -10.01 2.64 3.43
CA ILE A 403 -10.32 3.71 2.46
C ILE A 403 -10.42 3.09 1.07
N SER A 404 -11.58 3.25 0.43
CA SER A 404 -11.88 2.66 -0.88
C SER A 404 -12.34 3.63 -1.96
N ASN A 405 -12.61 4.89 -1.59
CA ASN A 405 -13.08 5.95 -2.50
C ASN A 405 -12.82 7.34 -1.87
N GLY A 406 -13.13 8.41 -2.61
CA GLY A 406 -12.93 9.80 -2.15
C GLY A 406 -13.80 10.16 -0.93
N GLU A 407 -15.01 9.63 -0.84
CA GLU A 407 -15.92 9.84 0.31
C GLU A 407 -15.36 9.19 1.60
N ASP A 408 -14.74 8.01 1.51
CA ASP A 408 -14.05 7.39 2.64
C ASP A 408 -12.83 8.22 3.07
N ALA A 409 -12.07 8.76 2.12
CA ALA A 409 -10.94 9.65 2.40
C ALA A 409 -11.43 10.92 3.10
N TYR A 410 -12.51 11.50 2.60
CA TYR A 410 -13.15 12.68 3.18
C TYR A 410 -13.60 12.45 4.62
N LYS A 411 -14.24 11.31 4.92
CA LYS A 411 -14.62 10.93 6.29
C LYS A 411 -13.41 10.80 7.22
N LYS A 412 -12.28 10.29 6.75
CA LYS A 412 -11.03 10.25 7.54
C LYS A 412 -10.54 11.67 7.82
N ILE A 413 -10.57 12.55 6.83
CA ILE A 413 -10.16 13.95 6.99
C ILE A 413 -11.04 14.66 8.02
N ARG A 414 -12.38 14.55 7.89
CA ARG A 414 -13.33 15.10 8.87
C ARG A 414 -13.18 14.52 10.27
N ALA A 415 -12.68 13.28 10.38
CA ALA A 415 -12.35 12.65 11.65
C ALA A 415 -10.99 13.07 12.26
N GLY A 416 -10.18 13.86 11.54
CA GLY A 416 -8.94 14.44 12.06
C GLY A 416 -7.68 14.11 11.27
N ALA A 417 -7.77 13.37 10.16
CA ALA A 417 -6.62 13.14 9.29
C ALA A 417 -6.25 14.38 8.48
N SER A 418 -4.95 14.71 8.43
CA SER A 418 -4.39 15.67 7.48
C SER A 418 -4.13 15.03 6.13
N LEU A 419 -3.64 13.79 6.13
CA LEU A 419 -3.34 12.99 4.94
C LEU A 419 -4.01 11.62 5.06
N VAL A 420 -4.20 10.91 3.95
CA VAL A 420 -4.77 9.57 3.95
C VAL A 420 -3.90 8.57 3.19
N GLN A 421 -3.90 7.32 3.65
CA GLN A 421 -3.21 6.21 3.00
C GLN A 421 -4.17 5.09 2.64
N LEU A 422 -4.01 4.54 1.44
CA LEU A 422 -4.68 3.32 1.02
C LEU A 422 -3.69 2.22 0.60
N TYR A 423 -4.19 1.00 0.59
CA TYR A 423 -3.48 -0.19 0.10
C TYR A 423 -4.49 -1.14 -0.54
N THR A 424 -5.42 -1.66 0.27
CA THR A 424 -6.25 -2.81 -0.13
C THR A 424 -7.16 -2.47 -1.31
N ALA A 425 -7.77 -1.28 -1.33
CA ALA A 425 -8.57 -0.85 -2.47
C ALA A 425 -7.72 -0.72 -3.74
N PHE A 426 -6.51 -0.15 -3.65
CA PHE A 426 -5.60 -0.07 -4.79
C PHE A 426 -5.19 -1.45 -5.33
N ALA A 427 -4.98 -2.43 -4.44
CA ALA A 427 -4.69 -3.80 -4.84
C ALA A 427 -5.87 -4.50 -5.57
N TYR A 428 -7.11 -4.02 -5.39
CA TYR A 428 -8.31 -4.58 -6.01
C TYR A 428 -8.83 -3.79 -7.22
N GLU A 429 -8.69 -2.46 -7.21
CA GLU A 429 -9.24 -1.55 -8.22
C GLU A 429 -8.16 -1.08 -9.21
N GLY A 430 -6.90 -1.12 -8.81
CA GLY A 430 -5.76 -0.78 -9.66
C GLY A 430 -5.58 0.73 -9.88
N PRO A 431 -4.77 1.11 -10.89
CA PRO A 431 -4.35 2.49 -11.14
C PRO A 431 -5.48 3.52 -11.27
N ALA A 432 -6.59 3.14 -11.90
CA ALA A 432 -7.71 4.06 -12.15
C ALA A 432 -8.37 4.61 -10.87
N LEU A 433 -8.15 3.96 -9.73
CA LEU A 433 -8.72 4.39 -8.46
C LEU A 433 -8.22 5.77 -8.03
N ILE A 434 -6.94 6.08 -8.25
CA ILE A 434 -6.32 7.28 -7.67
C ILE A 434 -6.85 8.58 -8.27
N PRO A 435 -6.93 8.73 -9.61
CA PRO A 435 -7.54 9.91 -10.20
C PRO A 435 -9.02 10.06 -9.83
N GLN A 436 -9.74 8.94 -9.78
CA GLN A 436 -11.15 8.92 -9.38
C GLN A 436 -11.34 9.44 -7.95
N MET A 437 -10.53 8.95 -6.99
CA MET A 437 -10.58 9.39 -5.60
C MET A 437 -10.29 10.88 -5.43
N LYS A 438 -9.38 11.44 -6.23
CA LYS A 438 -9.08 12.89 -6.19
C LYS A 438 -10.29 13.73 -6.58
N VAL A 439 -10.97 13.35 -7.66
CA VAL A 439 -12.20 14.03 -8.10
C VAL A 439 -13.29 13.91 -7.04
N GLU A 440 -13.58 12.69 -6.58
CA GLU A 440 -14.61 12.44 -5.56
C GLU A 440 -14.33 13.20 -4.25
N LEU A 441 -13.07 13.28 -3.81
CA LEU A 441 -12.69 14.02 -2.61
C LEU A 441 -12.89 15.53 -2.79
N ALA A 442 -12.54 16.09 -3.96
CA ALA A 442 -12.77 17.50 -4.27
C ALA A 442 -14.27 17.82 -4.26
N GLU A 443 -15.09 16.99 -4.90
CA GLU A 443 -16.55 17.11 -4.90
C GLU A 443 -17.13 17.07 -3.48
N CYS A 444 -16.60 16.21 -2.59
CA CYS A 444 -17.04 16.16 -1.19
C CYS A 444 -16.75 17.46 -0.43
N LEU A 445 -15.57 18.06 -0.66
CA LEU A 445 -15.19 19.33 -0.03
C LEU A 445 -16.08 20.48 -0.52
N GLU A 446 -16.27 20.57 -1.83
CA GLU A 446 -17.12 21.59 -2.47
C GLU A 446 -18.57 21.47 -2.02
N ARG A 447 -19.12 20.24 -1.99
CA ARG A 447 -20.48 19.94 -1.54
C ARG A 447 -20.75 20.46 -0.13
N ASP A 448 -19.78 20.32 0.76
CA ASP A 448 -19.92 20.70 2.17
C ASP A 448 -19.39 22.12 2.45
N GLY A 449 -18.99 22.86 1.41
CA GLY A 449 -18.62 24.28 1.48
C GLY A 449 -17.20 24.57 1.97
N PHE A 450 -16.32 23.56 2.02
CA PHE A 450 -14.91 23.74 2.35
C PHE A 450 -14.13 24.29 1.15
N LYS A 451 -13.13 25.14 1.41
CA LYS A 451 -12.25 25.72 0.38
C LYS A 451 -10.88 25.05 0.32
N SER A 452 -10.58 24.18 1.27
CA SER A 452 -9.33 23.42 1.31
C SER A 452 -9.47 22.20 2.22
N ILE A 453 -8.55 21.25 2.07
CA ILE A 453 -8.41 20.13 3.03
C ILE A 453 -8.27 20.64 4.46
N ALA A 454 -7.46 21.68 4.68
CA ALA A 454 -7.17 22.21 6.01
C ALA A 454 -8.44 22.64 6.77
N GLU A 455 -9.44 23.20 6.07
CA GLU A 455 -10.72 23.56 6.68
C GLU A 455 -11.54 22.35 7.12
N ALA A 456 -11.42 21.22 6.42
CA ALA A 456 -12.16 19.99 6.70
C ALA A 456 -11.52 19.11 7.80
N ILE A 457 -10.23 19.28 8.12
CA ILE A 457 -9.52 18.43 9.10
C ILE A 457 -10.20 18.46 10.47
N GLY A 458 -10.76 17.34 10.91
CA GLY A 458 -11.39 17.24 12.22
C GLY A 458 -12.73 17.97 12.33
N ALA A 459 -13.34 18.40 11.22
CA ALA A 459 -14.57 19.20 11.21
C ALA A 459 -15.75 18.58 11.98
N ASP A 460 -15.76 17.26 12.19
CA ASP A 460 -16.78 16.58 12.99
C ASP A 460 -16.60 16.75 14.51
N TYR A 461 -15.44 17.25 14.95
CA TYR A 461 -14.98 17.21 16.34
C TYR A 461 -14.25 18.49 16.79
N ARG A 462 -14.41 19.59 16.06
CA ARG A 462 -13.84 20.91 16.40
C ARG A 462 -14.64 21.63 17.49
#